data_AF-A0A3A5V7J8-F1
#
_entry.id   AF-A0A3A5V7J8-F1
#
_cell.length_a   1.000
_cell.length_b   1.000
_cell.length_c   1.000
_cell.angle_alpha   90.00
_cell.angle_beta   90.00
_cell.angle_gamma   90.00
#
_symmetry.space_group_name_H-M   'P 1'
#
loop_
_entity.id
_entity.type
_entity.pdbx_description
1 polymer ?
#
loop_
_entity_poly.entity_id
_entity_poly.type
_entity_poly.pdbx_seq_one_letter_code
_entity_poly.pdbx_strand_id
1 'polypeptide(L)'
;MEFQDAIPEDAVVLTGFDITLGVRFGVPTYRFGPSDDPIHDSIQVVDATHVVIGGRATRFNWESDALSILGAPLNHIADSSESVNYATLWGVNDSRLSSHDDASKLDLEWGMRHVGDFILVPAGMRVIAPDGWQILLVIDLNNEQSQGEEAIDLIFERETVASIICRSPYCTEEFIVPEDTRYLVQVGEFNER
;
A
#
# COMPACT_ATOMS: atom_id res chain seq x y z
N MET A 1 19.62 8.30 -1.82
CA MET A 1 19.97 7.37 -2.90
C MET A 1 19.21 7.85 -4.11
N GLU A 2 19.86 8.07 -5.26
CA GLU A 2 19.13 8.47 -6.45
C GLU A 2 18.38 7.25 -7.02
N PHE A 3 17.19 7.46 -7.59
CA PHE A 3 16.35 6.38 -8.13
C PHE A 3 17.10 5.47 -9.10
N GLN A 4 18.03 6.04 -9.88
CA GLN A 4 18.82 5.31 -10.86
C GLN A 4 19.75 4.27 -10.24
N ASP A 5 20.19 4.46 -9.00
CA ASP A 5 21.03 3.49 -8.28
C ASP A 5 20.21 2.35 -7.65
N ALA A 6 18.88 2.50 -7.58
CA ALA A 6 17.97 1.59 -6.87
C ALA A 6 17.17 0.65 -7.80
N ILE A 7 17.21 0.86 -9.12
CA ILE A 7 16.47 0.05 -10.10
C ILE A 7 17.45 -0.87 -10.85
N PRO A 8 17.29 -2.21 -10.77
CA PRO A 8 18.09 -3.17 -11.54
C PRO A 8 18.00 -2.99 -13.06
N GLU A 9 19.04 -3.37 -13.81
CA GLU A 9 19.09 -3.23 -15.27
C GLU A 9 18.00 -4.04 -16.01
N ASP A 10 17.50 -5.12 -15.39
CA ASP A 10 16.47 -6.02 -15.93
C ASP A 10 15.06 -5.73 -15.38
N ALA A 11 14.88 -4.63 -14.63
CA ALA A 11 13.59 -4.29 -14.05
C ALA A 11 12.53 -3.94 -15.12
N VAL A 12 11.30 -4.41 -14.91
CA VAL A 12 10.11 -3.94 -15.64
C VAL A 12 9.39 -2.94 -14.76
N VAL A 13 9.33 -1.68 -15.22
CA VAL A 13 8.85 -0.54 -14.41
C VAL A 13 7.48 -0.07 -14.90
N LEU A 14 6.54 0.01 -13.97
CA LEU A 14 5.24 0.62 -14.20
C LEU A 14 5.27 2.11 -13.92
N THR A 15 4.78 2.87 -14.89
CA THR A 15 4.73 4.34 -14.84
C THR A 15 3.37 4.80 -15.34
N GLY A 16 2.90 5.94 -14.84
CA GLY A 16 1.63 6.49 -15.30
C GLY A 16 1.60 7.03 -16.73
N PHE A 17 0.79 8.06 -16.99
CA PHE A 17 0.57 8.64 -18.33
C PHE A 17 1.84 9.14 -19.05
N ASP A 18 3.00 9.07 -18.41
CA ASP A 18 4.24 9.65 -18.89
C ASP A 18 5.18 8.55 -19.39
N ILE A 19 4.97 8.16 -20.65
CA ILE A 19 5.89 7.36 -21.48
C ILE A 19 7.32 7.95 -21.46
N THR A 20 7.52 9.20 -21.00
CA THR A 20 8.83 9.82 -20.92
C THR A 20 9.78 9.14 -19.93
N LEU A 21 9.31 8.37 -18.94
CA LEU A 21 10.21 7.57 -18.09
C LEU A 21 10.89 6.46 -18.90
N GLY A 22 10.15 5.73 -19.72
CA GLY A 22 10.73 4.72 -20.61
C GLY A 22 11.65 5.33 -21.66
N VAL A 23 11.32 6.52 -22.16
CA VAL A 23 12.18 7.26 -23.10
C VAL A 23 13.45 7.80 -22.44
N ARG A 24 13.38 8.24 -21.17
CA ARG A 24 14.49 8.87 -20.45
C ARG A 24 15.45 7.86 -19.83
N PHE A 25 14.94 6.72 -19.39
CA PHE A 25 15.71 5.68 -18.69
C PHE A 25 15.90 4.39 -19.51
N GLY A 26 15.33 4.30 -20.71
CA GLY A 26 15.51 3.14 -21.60
C GLY A 26 14.78 1.87 -21.14
N VAL A 27 13.78 2.00 -20.27
CA VAL A 27 13.03 0.88 -19.68
C VAL A 27 11.65 0.74 -20.36
N PRO A 28 11.17 -0.48 -20.68
CA PRO A 28 9.80 -0.69 -21.18
C PRO A 28 8.75 -0.15 -20.20
N THR A 29 7.79 0.64 -20.69
CA THR A 29 6.72 1.26 -19.88
C THR A 29 5.35 1.02 -20.51
N TYR A 30 4.33 0.78 -19.67
CA TYR A 30 2.99 0.35 -20.08
C TYR A 30 1.90 1.23 -19.48
N ARG A 31 0.74 1.32 -20.15
CA ARG A 31 -0.44 2.12 -19.70
C ARG A 31 -1.68 1.23 -19.59
N PHE A 32 -2.51 1.47 -18.58
CA PHE A 32 -3.69 0.66 -18.29
C PHE A 32 -5.04 1.37 -18.49
N GLY A 33 -6.07 0.54 -18.69
CA GLY A 33 -7.49 0.92 -18.76
C GLY A 33 -8.13 1.04 -17.36
N PRO A 34 -9.46 1.25 -17.27
CA PRO A 34 -10.15 1.35 -15.99
C PRO A 34 -10.15 0.00 -15.26
N SER A 35 -9.65 -0.01 -14.02
CA SER A 35 -9.67 -1.14 -13.08
C SER A 35 -9.99 -0.62 -11.67
N ASP A 36 -10.68 -1.43 -10.88
CA ASP A 36 -10.95 -1.18 -9.45
C ASP A 36 -9.73 -1.50 -8.56
N ASP A 37 -8.75 -2.23 -9.09
CA ASP A 37 -7.47 -2.56 -8.46
C ASP A 37 -6.29 -2.32 -9.43
N PRO A 38 -6.03 -1.04 -9.76
CA PRO A 38 -5.19 -0.67 -10.89
C PRO A 38 -3.71 -1.03 -10.69
N ILE A 39 -3.20 -1.09 -9.45
CA ILE A 39 -1.78 -1.37 -9.21
C ILE A 39 -1.51 -2.86 -9.37
N HIS A 40 -2.30 -3.71 -8.70
CA HIS A 40 -2.16 -5.17 -8.77
C HIS A 40 -2.35 -5.70 -10.18
N ASP A 41 -3.42 -5.31 -10.87
CA ASP A 41 -3.68 -5.71 -12.26
C ASP A 41 -2.52 -5.31 -13.18
N SER A 42 -1.97 -4.11 -12.96
CA SER A 42 -0.85 -3.63 -13.75
C SER A 42 0.39 -4.51 -13.56
N ILE A 43 0.68 -4.89 -12.32
CA ILE A 43 1.81 -5.79 -12.00
C ILE A 43 1.64 -7.11 -12.74
N GLN A 44 0.46 -7.72 -12.67
CA GLN A 44 0.19 -9.02 -13.30
C GLN A 44 0.30 -9.00 -14.82
N VAL A 45 -0.18 -7.94 -15.49
CA VAL A 45 -0.23 -7.90 -16.96
C VAL A 45 1.15 -7.75 -17.60
N VAL A 46 2.06 -7.02 -16.96
CA VAL A 46 3.40 -6.76 -17.53
C VAL A 46 4.53 -7.44 -16.78
N ASP A 47 4.20 -8.23 -15.76
CA ASP A 47 5.17 -8.88 -14.87
C ASP A 47 6.12 -7.84 -14.26
N ALA A 48 5.54 -6.77 -13.70
CA ALA A 48 6.32 -5.67 -13.15
C ALA A 48 7.08 -6.10 -11.90
N THR A 49 8.31 -5.60 -11.74
CA THR A 49 9.08 -5.79 -10.50
C THR A 49 9.10 -4.53 -9.65
N HIS A 50 8.83 -3.36 -10.25
CA HIS A 50 8.85 -2.07 -9.59
C HIS A 50 7.72 -1.16 -10.08
N VAL A 51 7.25 -0.28 -9.20
CA VAL A 51 6.23 0.72 -9.49
C VAL A 51 6.71 2.09 -9.02
N VAL A 52 6.56 3.10 -9.88
CA VAL A 52 6.83 4.50 -9.53
C VAL A 52 5.52 5.24 -9.37
N ILE A 53 5.26 5.77 -8.17
CA ILE A 53 4.05 6.52 -7.83
C ILE A 53 4.41 8.01 -7.72
N GLY A 54 3.73 8.83 -8.51
CA GLY A 54 3.93 10.28 -8.55
C GLY A 54 3.20 10.98 -7.41
N GLY A 55 3.81 12.03 -6.87
CA GLY A 55 3.32 12.78 -5.72
C GLY A 55 2.15 13.75 -5.96
N ARG A 56 2.24 14.97 -5.41
CA ARG A 56 1.17 15.99 -5.25
C ARG A 56 0.44 16.34 -6.55
N ALA A 57 1.08 16.10 -7.69
CA ALA A 57 0.43 16.07 -8.98
C ALA A 57 0.04 14.61 -9.28
N THR A 58 -1.02 14.14 -8.62
CA THR A 58 -1.54 12.79 -8.85
C THR A 58 -1.99 12.70 -10.30
N ARG A 59 -1.37 11.80 -11.04
CA ARG A 59 -1.62 11.53 -12.45
C ARG A 59 -2.82 10.61 -12.61
N PHE A 60 -3.11 9.82 -11.59
CA PHE A 60 -4.32 9.01 -11.48
C PHE A 60 -5.03 9.20 -10.15
N ASN A 61 -6.34 9.01 -10.15
CA ASN A 61 -7.16 9.14 -8.94
C ASN A 61 -6.73 8.16 -7.82
N TRP A 62 -6.18 6.99 -8.17
CA TRP A 62 -5.70 6.03 -7.19
C TRP A 62 -4.38 6.47 -6.52
N GLU A 63 -3.58 7.34 -7.14
CA GLU A 63 -2.36 7.88 -6.53
C GLU A 63 -2.68 8.85 -5.38
N SER A 64 -3.91 9.38 -5.34
CA SER A 64 -4.41 10.15 -4.20
C SER A 64 -5.05 9.29 -3.11
N ASP A 65 -5.23 7.99 -3.33
CA ASP A 65 -5.84 7.10 -2.33
C ASP A 65 -4.78 6.31 -1.57
N ALA A 66 -4.53 6.71 -0.33
CA ALA A 66 -3.55 6.07 0.53
C ALA A 66 -3.81 4.57 0.70
N LEU A 67 -5.07 4.13 0.85
CA LEU A 67 -5.37 2.71 1.02
C LEU A 67 -5.07 1.91 -0.24
N SER A 68 -5.33 2.45 -1.43
CA SER A 68 -5.00 1.80 -2.69
C SER A 68 -3.49 1.56 -2.82
N ILE A 69 -2.67 2.51 -2.37
CA ILE A 69 -1.20 2.39 -2.39
C ILE A 69 -0.73 1.38 -1.33
N LEU A 70 -1.24 1.47 -0.11
CA LEU A 70 -0.83 0.61 1.01
C LEU A 70 -1.25 -0.84 0.80
N GLY A 71 -2.48 -1.05 0.33
CA GLY A 71 -3.07 -2.37 0.06
C GLY A 71 -2.45 -3.10 -1.12
N ALA A 72 -1.91 -2.37 -2.10
CA ALA A 72 -1.20 -2.98 -3.22
C ALA A 72 0.00 -3.80 -2.74
N PRO A 73 0.41 -4.85 -3.48
CA PRO A 73 1.49 -5.77 -3.09
C PRO A 73 2.87 -5.15 -3.32
N LEU A 74 3.11 -4.03 -2.65
CA LEU A 74 4.27 -3.15 -2.82
C LEU A 74 4.99 -2.93 -1.49
N ASN A 75 6.31 -2.81 -1.53
CA ASN A 75 7.12 -2.34 -0.42
C ASN A 75 7.80 -1.02 -0.81
N HIS A 76 7.85 -0.07 0.11
CA HIS A 76 8.60 1.18 -0.09
C HIS A 76 10.09 0.88 -0.28
N ILE A 77 10.72 1.52 -1.26
CA ILE A 77 12.17 1.42 -1.51
C ILE A 77 12.84 2.77 -1.28
N ALA A 78 12.38 3.81 -1.98
CA ALA A 78 13.06 5.10 -1.98
C ALA A 78 12.14 6.25 -2.40
N ASP A 79 12.50 7.45 -1.97
CA ASP A 79 11.89 8.71 -2.40
C ASP A 79 12.84 9.51 -3.29
N SER A 80 12.29 10.25 -4.25
CA SER A 80 13.08 11.17 -5.07
C SER A 80 13.52 12.38 -4.25
N SER A 81 14.73 12.88 -4.50
CA SER A 81 15.31 14.03 -3.79
C SER A 81 14.80 15.41 -4.24
N GLU A 82 14.05 15.51 -5.35
CA GLU A 82 13.60 16.80 -5.89
C GLU A 82 12.23 17.23 -5.34
N SER A 83 12.19 18.36 -4.62
CA SER A 83 11.01 18.87 -3.92
C SER A 83 9.81 19.25 -4.80
N VAL A 84 10.03 19.45 -6.11
CA VAL A 84 9.00 19.93 -7.05
C VAL A 84 8.29 18.79 -7.77
N ASN A 85 8.90 17.60 -7.82
CA ASN A 85 8.33 16.38 -8.39
C ASN A 85 8.67 15.19 -7.48
N TYR A 86 8.06 15.14 -6.29
CA TYR A 86 8.27 13.95 -5.46
C TYR A 86 7.65 12.74 -6.15
N ALA A 87 8.46 11.71 -6.35
CA ALA A 87 8.03 10.38 -6.73
C ALA A 87 8.55 9.40 -5.69
N THR A 88 7.86 8.29 -5.55
CA THR A 88 8.27 7.20 -4.66
C THR A 88 8.42 5.93 -5.50
N LEU A 89 9.55 5.25 -5.32
CA LEU A 89 9.85 3.96 -5.90
C LEU A 89 9.40 2.87 -4.94
N TRP A 90 8.65 1.92 -5.47
CA TRP A 90 8.14 0.76 -4.77
C TRP A 90 8.61 -0.51 -5.46
N GLY A 91 8.95 -1.53 -4.69
CA GLY A 91 9.23 -2.88 -5.19
C GLY A 91 8.01 -3.77 -5.04
N VAL A 92 7.77 -4.64 -6.01
CA VAL A 92 6.73 -5.67 -5.89
C VAL A 92 7.15 -6.68 -4.83
N ASN A 93 6.21 -7.01 -3.94
CA ASN A 93 6.39 -7.99 -2.89
C ASN A 93 5.68 -9.28 -3.32
N ASP A 94 6.45 -10.27 -3.80
CA ASP A 94 5.91 -11.53 -4.32
C ASP A 94 5.02 -12.27 -3.32
N SER A 95 5.35 -12.21 -2.03
CA SER A 95 4.54 -12.85 -0.99
C SER A 95 3.19 -12.16 -0.83
N ARG A 96 3.16 -10.83 -0.87
CA ARG A 96 1.89 -10.07 -0.82
C ARG A 96 1.12 -10.23 -2.13
N LEU A 97 1.82 -10.29 -3.26
CA LEU A 97 1.22 -10.53 -4.57
C LEU A 97 0.47 -11.87 -4.58
N SER A 98 1.07 -12.93 -4.03
CA SER A 98 0.41 -14.24 -3.96
C SER A 98 -0.84 -14.27 -3.08
N SER A 99 -0.92 -13.45 -2.03
CA SER A 99 -2.05 -13.43 -1.11
C SER A 99 -3.03 -12.28 -1.36
N HIS A 100 -2.74 -11.37 -2.30
CA HIS A 100 -3.50 -10.14 -2.52
C HIS A 100 -4.97 -10.41 -2.88
N ASP A 101 -5.18 -11.34 -3.82
CA ASP A 101 -6.51 -11.71 -4.30
C ASP A 101 -7.36 -12.39 -3.23
N ASP A 102 -6.73 -13.18 -2.36
CA ASP A 102 -7.42 -13.88 -1.29
C ASP A 102 -7.74 -12.94 -0.13
N ALA A 103 -6.80 -12.04 0.19
CA ALA A 103 -7.03 -10.96 1.13
C ALA A 103 -8.20 -10.06 0.66
N SER A 104 -8.20 -9.63 -0.60
CA SER A 104 -9.25 -8.76 -1.16
C SER A 104 -10.66 -9.36 -1.14
N LYS A 105 -10.78 -10.69 -0.99
CA LYS A 105 -12.07 -11.41 -0.92
C LYS A 105 -12.54 -11.64 0.51
N LEU A 106 -11.77 -11.26 1.53
CA LEU A 106 -12.17 -11.42 2.93
C LEU A 106 -13.46 -10.65 3.22
N ASP A 107 -14.44 -11.35 3.77
CA ASP A 107 -15.68 -10.76 4.26
C ASP A 107 -15.48 -10.25 5.69
N LEU A 108 -15.38 -8.93 5.85
CA LEU A 108 -15.00 -8.27 7.09
C LEU A 108 -16.10 -7.35 7.57
N GLU A 109 -16.87 -7.77 8.58
CA GLU A 109 -17.94 -6.97 9.17
C GLU A 109 -17.45 -5.66 9.82
N TRP A 110 -16.14 -5.56 10.07
CA TRP A 110 -15.50 -4.41 10.73
C TRP A 110 -14.80 -3.44 9.77
N GLY A 111 -14.68 -3.77 8.49
CA GLY A 111 -14.02 -2.91 7.50
C GLY A 111 -15.00 -1.94 6.84
N MET A 112 -14.61 -0.66 6.71
CA MET A 112 -15.36 0.28 5.86
C MET A 112 -14.85 0.31 4.42
N ARG A 113 -13.57 -0.01 4.23
CA ARG A 113 -12.90 -0.14 2.93
C ARG A 113 -11.72 -1.09 3.09
N HIS A 114 -11.48 -1.90 2.06
CA HIS A 114 -10.42 -2.90 2.02
C HIS A 114 -9.79 -2.87 0.64
N VAL A 115 -8.45 -2.86 0.58
CA VAL A 115 -7.68 -3.11 -0.65
C VAL A 115 -6.56 -4.08 -0.28
N GLY A 116 -6.44 -5.18 -1.03
CA GLY A 116 -5.40 -6.18 -0.79
C GLY A 116 -5.51 -6.76 0.61
N ASP A 117 -4.48 -6.55 1.41
CA ASP A 117 -4.34 -7.01 2.81
C ASP A 117 -4.52 -5.88 3.84
N PHE A 118 -4.87 -4.67 3.41
CA PHE A 118 -5.03 -3.49 4.28
C PHE A 118 -6.48 -3.04 4.39
N ILE A 119 -6.93 -2.89 5.63
CA ILE A 119 -8.31 -2.56 5.97
C ILE A 119 -8.37 -1.27 6.76
N LEU A 120 -9.21 -0.35 6.30
CA LEU A 120 -9.57 0.85 7.04
C LEU A 120 -10.74 0.52 7.96
N VAL A 121 -10.55 0.78 9.25
CA VAL A 121 -11.49 0.42 10.32
C VAL A 121 -12.06 1.69 10.95
N PRO A 122 -13.38 1.86 11.00
CA PRO A 122 -13.99 2.98 11.67
C PRO A 122 -13.95 2.83 13.19
N ALA A 123 -14.13 3.97 13.87
CA ALA A 123 -14.18 4.08 15.31
C ALA A 123 -15.26 3.16 15.93
N GLY A 124 -15.01 2.63 17.12
CA GLY A 124 -15.97 1.80 17.85
C GLY A 124 -16.17 0.37 17.32
N MET A 125 -15.49 -0.03 16.24
CA MET A 125 -15.61 -1.38 15.71
C MET A 125 -14.77 -2.39 16.49
N ARG A 126 -15.29 -3.62 16.59
CA ARG A 126 -14.52 -4.76 17.09
C ARG A 126 -13.81 -5.43 15.91
N VAL A 127 -12.48 -5.46 15.96
CA VAL A 127 -11.63 -6.13 14.98
C VAL A 127 -11.30 -7.52 15.49
N ILE A 128 -11.52 -8.52 14.65
CA ILE A 128 -11.17 -9.92 14.90
C ILE A 128 -10.56 -10.45 13.61
N ALA A 129 -9.37 -11.08 13.71
CA ALA A 129 -8.74 -11.74 12.57
C ALA A 129 -9.67 -12.84 12.01
N PRO A 130 -9.87 -12.91 10.68
CA PRO A 130 -10.60 -14.02 10.06
C PRO A 130 -9.92 -15.37 10.28
N ASP A 131 -10.68 -16.46 10.18
CA ASP A 131 -10.15 -17.82 10.27
C ASP A 131 -9.04 -18.05 9.23
N GLY A 132 -7.89 -18.56 9.68
CA GLY A 132 -6.71 -18.79 8.82
C GLY A 132 -5.89 -17.52 8.53
N TRP A 133 -6.27 -16.38 9.09
CA TRP A 133 -5.57 -15.11 8.99
C TRP A 133 -5.15 -14.61 10.38
N GLN A 134 -4.19 -13.69 10.39
CA GLN A 134 -3.71 -13.01 11.59
C GLN A 134 -3.54 -11.52 11.33
N ILE A 135 -3.60 -10.72 12.39
CA ILE A 135 -3.30 -9.30 12.33
C ILE A 135 -1.78 -9.12 12.33
N LEU A 136 -1.26 -8.47 11.30
CA LEU A 136 0.18 -8.27 11.10
C LEU A 136 0.67 -6.89 11.55
N LEU A 137 -0.16 -5.87 11.39
CA LEU A 137 0.18 -4.49 11.68
C LEU A 137 -1.10 -3.75 12.06
N VAL A 138 -1.02 -2.94 13.10
CA VAL A 138 -2.09 -2.01 13.48
C VAL A 138 -1.48 -0.62 13.62
N ILE A 139 -2.03 0.33 12.86
CA ILE A 139 -1.66 1.75 12.92
C ILE A 139 -2.89 2.52 13.41
N ASP A 140 -2.71 3.28 14.48
CA ASP A 140 -3.68 4.30 14.92
C ASP A 140 -3.46 5.55 14.08
N LEU A 141 -4.49 5.99 13.36
CA LEU A 141 -4.44 7.17 12.49
C LEU A 141 -4.68 8.47 13.27
N ASN A 142 -5.10 8.38 14.53
CA ASN A 142 -5.40 9.50 15.44
C ASN A 142 -6.34 10.55 14.83
N ASN A 143 -7.26 10.10 13.97
CA ASN A 143 -8.17 10.94 13.19
C ASN A 143 -9.38 10.11 12.72
N GLU A 144 -10.56 10.44 13.24
CA GLU A 144 -11.83 9.77 12.90
C GLU A 144 -12.26 9.90 11.43
N GLN A 145 -11.65 10.81 10.66
CA GLN A 145 -11.99 11.08 9.25
C GLN A 145 -10.94 10.57 8.26
N SER A 146 -9.79 10.10 8.76
CA SER A 146 -8.64 9.67 7.95
C SER A 146 -9.02 8.61 6.90
N GLN A 147 -8.35 8.68 5.74
CA GLN A 147 -8.41 7.66 4.69
C GLN A 147 -7.08 6.89 4.58
N GLY A 148 -6.14 7.07 5.52
CA GLY A 148 -4.85 6.38 5.60
C GLY A 148 -3.64 7.24 5.23
N GLU A 149 -3.80 8.53 4.91
CA GLU A 149 -2.71 9.42 4.52
C GLU A 149 -1.63 9.51 5.61
N GLU A 150 -2.04 9.58 6.87
CA GLU A 150 -1.13 9.64 8.01
C GLU A 150 -0.27 8.37 8.16
N ALA A 151 -0.77 7.22 7.70
CA ALA A 151 -0.01 5.97 7.66
C ALA A 151 1.04 5.95 6.55
N ILE A 152 0.75 6.56 5.39
CA ILE A 152 1.76 6.78 4.35
C ILE A 152 2.90 7.63 4.92
N ASP A 153 2.58 8.75 5.57
CA ASP A 153 3.59 9.61 6.19
C ASP A 153 4.37 8.87 7.28
N LEU A 154 3.72 8.01 8.06
CA LEU A 154 4.38 7.17 9.06
C LEU A 154 5.37 6.17 8.44
N ILE A 155 4.98 5.49 7.37
CA ILE A 155 5.82 4.52 6.66
C ILE A 155 7.03 5.20 6.01
N PHE A 156 6.86 6.45 5.58
CA PHE A 156 7.93 7.26 4.99
C PHE A 156 8.75 8.03 6.02
N GLU A 157 8.55 7.77 7.32
CA GLU A 157 9.25 8.46 8.41
C GLU A 157 9.09 9.99 8.34
N ARG A 158 7.96 10.47 7.83
CA ARG A 158 7.58 11.89 7.77
C ARG A 158 6.87 12.28 9.06
N GLU A 159 6.79 13.58 9.33
CA GLU A 159 6.04 14.10 10.47
C GLU A 159 4.56 13.73 10.32
N THR A 160 4.03 13.01 11.32
CA THR A 160 2.66 12.49 11.31
C THR A 160 2.13 12.36 12.73
N VAL A 161 0.81 12.32 12.86
CA VAL A 161 0.11 12.02 14.12
C VAL A 161 -0.18 10.53 14.30
N ALA A 162 0.00 9.74 13.24
CA ALA A 162 -0.24 8.30 13.29
C ALA A 162 0.84 7.58 14.11
N SER A 163 0.48 6.44 14.69
CA SER A 163 1.40 5.62 15.47
C SER A 163 1.17 4.12 15.28
N ILE A 164 2.25 3.34 15.32
CA ILE A 164 2.16 1.88 15.29
C ILE A 164 1.76 1.39 16.67
N ILE A 165 0.64 0.68 16.75
CA ILE A 165 0.16 0.04 17.97
C ILE A 165 0.80 -1.32 18.16
N CYS A 166 0.87 -2.12 17.09
CA CYS A 166 1.51 -3.43 17.12
C CYS A 166 2.08 -3.82 15.75
N ARG A 167 3.02 -4.77 15.79
CA ARG A 167 3.52 -5.52 14.63
C ARG A 167 3.61 -6.99 15.01
N SER A 168 3.33 -7.89 14.06
CA SER A 168 3.54 -9.33 14.23
C SER A 168 4.96 -9.64 14.73
N PRO A 169 5.13 -10.60 15.67
CA PRO A 169 4.11 -11.52 16.22
C PRO A 169 3.38 -10.99 17.46
N TYR A 170 3.49 -9.70 17.79
CA TYR A 170 2.99 -9.14 19.05
C TYR A 170 1.59 -8.52 18.96
N CYS A 171 0.93 -8.62 17.80
CA CYS A 171 -0.44 -8.17 17.65
C CYS A 171 -1.41 -9.11 18.35
N THR A 172 -2.44 -8.54 18.97
CA THR A 172 -3.56 -9.34 19.49
C THR A 172 -4.41 -9.83 18.33
N GLU A 173 -5.08 -10.97 18.51
CA GLU A 173 -6.03 -11.51 17.52
C GLU A 173 -7.33 -10.70 17.44
N GLU A 174 -7.64 -9.97 18.51
CA GLU A 174 -8.80 -9.09 18.59
C GLU A 174 -8.51 -7.78 19.35
N PHE A 175 -9.24 -6.72 19.01
CA PHE A 175 -9.28 -5.46 19.76
C PHE A 175 -10.53 -4.64 19.41
N ILE A 176 -10.80 -3.58 20.18
CA ILE A 176 -11.87 -2.60 19.91
C ILE A 176 -11.23 -1.28 19.54
N VAL A 177 -11.65 -0.68 18.43
CA VAL A 177 -11.21 0.66 18.01
C VAL A 177 -11.86 1.70 18.93
N PRO A 178 -11.10 2.64 19.52
CA PRO A 178 -11.69 3.76 20.27
C PRO A 178 -12.66 4.58 19.42
N GLU A 179 -13.60 5.31 20.04
CA GLU A 179 -14.67 6.04 19.33
C GLU A 179 -14.19 7.31 18.59
N ASP A 180 -12.99 7.79 18.86
CA ASP A 180 -12.45 9.08 18.39
C ASP A 180 -11.32 8.94 17.35
N THR A 181 -11.07 7.73 16.86
CA THR A 181 -9.99 7.48 15.90
C THR A 181 -10.30 6.33 14.94
N ARG A 182 -9.58 6.28 13.82
CA ARG A 182 -9.59 5.17 12.85
C ARG A 182 -8.28 4.43 12.85
N TYR A 183 -8.38 3.14 12.56
CA TYR A 183 -7.23 2.26 12.54
C TYR A 183 -7.03 1.74 11.12
N LEU A 184 -5.77 1.62 10.74
CA LEU A 184 -5.37 0.87 9.54
C LEU A 184 -4.81 -0.47 9.99
N VAL A 185 -5.41 -1.55 9.53
CA VAL A 185 -5.08 -2.92 9.93
C VAL A 185 -4.55 -3.67 8.72
N GLN A 186 -3.38 -4.26 8.84
CA GLN A 186 -2.89 -5.24 7.88
C GLN A 186 -3.18 -6.65 8.40
N VAL A 187 -3.70 -7.51 7.54
CA VAL A 187 -3.87 -8.95 7.81
C VAL A 187 -2.93 -9.77 6.95
N GLY A 188 -2.69 -11.02 7.33
CA GLY A 188 -1.98 -11.97 6.47
C GLY A 188 -2.32 -13.39 6.83
N GLU A 189 -2.13 -14.31 5.89
CA GLU A 189 -2.38 -15.73 6.13
C GLU A 189 -1.49 -16.26 7.25
N PHE A 190 -2.07 -17.18 8.02
CA PHE A 190 -1.35 -17.91 9.04
C PHE A 190 -0.42 -18.93 8.38
N ASN A 191 0.85 -18.57 8.20
CA ASN A 191 1.87 -19.50 7.77
C ASN A 191 2.38 -20.30 8.97
N GLU A 192 1.83 -21.50 9.19
CA GLU A 192 2.47 -22.53 10.01
C GLU A 192 3.78 -22.97 9.32
N ARG A 193 4.87 -22.27 9.58
CA ARG A 193 6.22 -22.77 9.28
C ARG A 193 6.97 -23.11 10.55
#